data_AF-A0A948GYH1-F1
#
_entry.id   AF-A0A948GYH1-F1
#
_cell.length_a   1.000
_cell.length_b   1.000
_cell.length_c   1.000
_cell.angle_alpha   90.00
_cell.angle_beta   90.00
_cell.angle_gamma   90.00
#
_symmetry.space_group_name_H-M   'P 1'
#
loop_
_entity.id
_entity.type
_entity.pdbx_description
1 polymer ?
#
loop_
_entity_poly.entity_id
_entity_poly.type
_entity_poly.pdbx_seq_one_letter_code
_entity_poly.pdbx_strand_id
1 'polypeptide(L)'
;ETYLWMMPMFLLGLFVLQKKPSKLIKAFCILALVLATLNFNAVYYTIVIMSVFFIYQLLLNLKFYKNKRRDLLKENRRYLKNIIIVSLLAFLIVLPQFYPIVKNTFLARNTAPAAVNPYHRPFEDLFEQSARPLSYFLPAAVHPLFGKFTEQFIGSQLYGISFTEHTLYLGWVPLIFAFIAFKRWRKNRRLRTTNHEPRTDEFSYIGFFILLAIVAWFFSQPPWWQWGPLKIYMPSFFMYKVLPMFRAYCRFGIVLMLAVAVLAGFGLKFVLEKFNNKTTKTGIAVLVMLLVLFEFWNYPPFKVIDVSRFPAVYNWLRLEPKDTVIAEYPLDARDQNEMYKLYQTRHEKKMINASARGTQANNIALTITQLSSSRTAGILKWMGVRYVIVHSDGYLNTELIEKKEEFEQISKNPGLRIVRNFSEQGCPQDGIMCIQKTGPIDVYEVIASPIEPEVKK
;
A
#
# COMPACT_ATOMS: atom_id res chain seq x y z
N GLU A 1 -1.25 -7.52 1.83
CA GLU A 1 0.15 -7.04 1.90
C GLU A 1 1.08 -8.12 2.51
N THR A 2 1.26 -9.23 1.81
CA THR A 2 1.95 -10.43 2.33
C THR A 2 3.49 -10.35 2.30
N TYR A 3 4.06 -9.19 1.97
CA TYR A 3 5.51 -9.02 1.72
C TYR A 3 6.22 -8.11 2.73
N LEU A 4 5.52 -7.64 3.77
CA LEU A 4 6.07 -6.69 4.74
C LEU A 4 6.83 -7.36 5.90
N TRP A 5 6.73 -8.69 6.06
CA TRP A 5 7.46 -9.50 7.05
C TRP A 5 8.98 -9.34 6.97
N MET A 6 9.44 -8.89 5.81
CA MET A 6 10.81 -8.59 5.48
C MET A 6 11.44 -7.48 6.32
N MET A 7 10.65 -6.46 6.70
CA MET A 7 11.14 -5.32 7.47
C MET A 7 11.61 -5.73 8.88
N PRO A 8 10.82 -6.46 9.69
CA PRO A 8 11.30 -7.02 10.96
C PRO A 8 12.52 -7.93 10.81
N MET A 9 12.55 -8.80 9.79
CA MET A 9 13.69 -9.70 9.56
C MET A 9 14.97 -8.93 9.26
N PHE A 10 14.87 -7.89 8.43
CA PHE A 10 15.99 -7.03 8.12
C PHE A 10 16.51 -6.27 9.36
N LEU A 11 15.62 -5.69 10.17
CA LEU A 11 15.99 -5.04 11.43
C LEU A 11 16.65 -6.01 12.41
N LEU A 12 16.12 -7.24 12.52
CA LEU A 12 16.73 -8.29 13.32
C LEU A 12 18.14 -8.60 12.82
N GLY A 13 18.31 -8.74 11.50
CA GLY A 13 19.61 -8.93 10.86
C GLY A 13 20.60 -7.83 11.22
N LEU A 14 20.19 -6.57 11.20
CA LEU A 14 21.02 -5.44 11.62
C LEU A 14 21.44 -5.55 13.10
N PHE A 15 20.52 -5.85 14.00
CA PHE A 15 20.83 -5.96 15.44
C PHE A 15 21.73 -7.17 15.74
N VAL A 16 21.51 -8.30 15.07
CA VAL A 16 22.36 -9.48 15.21
C VAL A 16 23.74 -9.23 14.61
N LEU A 17 23.84 -8.52 13.47
CA LEU A 17 25.10 -8.12 12.84
C LEU A 17 25.93 -7.22 13.76
N GLN A 18 25.28 -6.40 14.59
CA GLN A 18 25.95 -5.57 15.59
C GLN A 18 26.63 -6.42 16.66
N LYS A 19 25.93 -7.46 17.14
CA LYS A 19 26.42 -8.33 18.22
C LYS A 19 27.46 -9.34 17.74
N LYS A 20 27.25 -9.94 16.57
CA LYS A 20 28.09 -11.03 16.03
C LYS A 20 28.24 -10.90 14.51
N PRO A 21 29.26 -10.19 13.98
CA PRO A 21 29.42 -10.06 12.53
C PRO A 21 29.97 -11.34 11.91
N SER A 22 29.09 -12.23 11.43
CA SER A 22 29.48 -13.45 10.69
C SER A 22 29.15 -13.34 9.19
N LYS A 23 29.78 -14.19 8.36
CA LYS A 23 29.45 -14.29 6.92
C LYS A 23 27.99 -14.68 6.70
N LEU A 24 27.47 -15.60 7.51
CA LEU A 24 26.08 -16.06 7.46
C LEU A 24 25.10 -14.91 7.73
N ILE A 25 25.36 -14.09 8.75
CA ILE A 25 24.49 -12.96 9.11
C ILE A 25 24.54 -11.88 8.03
N LYS A 26 25.71 -11.62 7.44
CA LYS A 26 25.82 -10.71 6.29
C LYS A 26 25.00 -11.22 5.09
N ALA A 27 25.11 -12.50 4.77
CA ALA A 27 24.31 -13.13 3.70
C ALA A 27 22.80 -13.04 3.98
N PHE A 28 22.40 -13.28 5.24
CA PHE A 28 21.02 -13.10 5.68
C PHE A 28 20.52 -11.67 5.48
N CYS A 29 21.30 -10.65 5.87
CA CYS A 29 20.94 -9.26 5.65
C CYS A 29 20.85 -8.90 4.15
N ILE A 30 21.76 -9.41 3.31
CA ILE A 30 21.71 -9.21 1.86
C ILE A 30 20.44 -9.83 1.30
N LEU A 31 20.15 -11.08 1.65
CA LEU A 31 18.94 -11.78 1.20
C LEU A 31 17.66 -11.05 1.63
N ALA A 32 17.61 -10.56 2.88
CA ALA A 32 16.49 -9.77 3.37
C ALA A 32 16.32 -8.44 2.62
N LEU A 33 17.41 -7.80 2.15
CA LEU A 33 17.31 -6.60 1.32
C LEU A 33 16.86 -6.93 -0.12
N VAL A 34 17.39 -8.00 -0.72
CA VAL A 34 17.03 -8.43 -2.07
C VAL A 34 15.57 -8.85 -2.14
N LEU A 35 15.12 -9.69 -1.22
CA LEU A 35 13.73 -10.12 -1.21
C LEU A 35 12.76 -8.93 -0.95
N ALA A 36 13.20 -7.86 -0.27
CA ALA A 36 12.37 -6.67 -0.04
C ALA A 36 12.05 -5.94 -1.36
N THR A 37 12.83 -6.18 -2.42
CA THR A 37 12.63 -5.59 -3.74
C THR A 37 11.55 -6.27 -4.57
N LEU A 38 11.00 -7.39 -4.08
CA LEU A 38 9.79 -8.01 -4.63
C LEU A 38 8.56 -7.12 -4.47
N ASN A 39 8.57 -6.19 -3.50
CA ASN A 39 7.51 -5.22 -3.30
C ASN A 39 8.07 -3.79 -3.30
N PHE A 40 7.69 -3.00 -4.28
CA PHE A 40 8.20 -1.65 -4.48
C PHE A 40 7.95 -0.71 -3.28
N ASN A 41 6.84 -0.88 -2.54
CA ASN A 41 6.59 -0.11 -1.31
C ASN A 41 7.51 -0.55 -0.16
N ALA A 42 7.78 -1.85 -0.04
CA ALA A 42 8.68 -2.38 0.99
C ALA A 42 10.12 -1.87 0.80
N VAL A 43 10.57 -1.70 -0.45
CA VAL A 43 11.87 -1.05 -0.77
C VAL A 43 11.94 0.32 -0.14
N TYR A 44 10.91 1.14 -0.36
CA TYR A 44 10.88 2.50 0.12
C TYR A 44 10.93 2.60 1.65
N TYR A 45 10.14 1.79 2.35
CA TYR A 45 10.19 1.72 3.82
C TYR A 45 11.56 1.25 4.32
N THR A 46 12.14 0.25 3.66
CA THR A 46 13.45 -0.30 4.03
C THR A 46 14.55 0.74 3.84
N ILE A 47 14.52 1.53 2.76
CA ILE A 47 15.45 2.64 2.55
C ILE A 47 15.33 3.66 3.67
N VAL A 48 14.11 4.10 4.03
CA VAL A 48 13.91 5.08 5.10
C VAL A 48 14.39 4.53 6.45
N ILE A 49 14.01 3.31 6.81
CA ILE A 49 14.48 2.63 8.03
C ILE A 49 16.01 2.60 8.06
N MET A 50 16.64 2.26 6.93
CA MET A 50 18.10 2.20 6.81
C MET A 50 18.77 3.54 6.93
N SER A 51 18.25 4.57 6.27
CA SER A 51 18.76 5.93 6.38
C SER A 51 18.66 6.43 7.81
N VAL A 52 17.52 6.21 8.48
CA VAL A 52 17.34 6.59 9.89
C VAL A 52 18.29 5.82 10.79
N PHE A 53 18.45 4.51 10.58
CA PHE A 53 19.36 3.69 11.37
C PHE A 53 20.82 4.13 11.18
N PHE A 54 21.24 4.38 9.95
CA PHE A 54 22.58 4.87 9.63
C PHE A 54 22.85 6.24 10.25
N ILE A 55 21.92 7.19 10.11
CA ILE A 55 21.99 8.51 10.77
C ILE A 55 22.08 8.34 12.29
N TYR A 56 21.26 7.46 12.88
CA TYR A 56 21.31 7.19 14.31
C TYR A 56 22.69 6.72 14.74
N GLN A 57 23.28 5.75 14.04
CA GLN A 57 24.63 5.25 14.32
C GLN A 57 25.72 6.31 14.13
N LEU A 58 25.58 7.22 13.16
CA LEU A 58 26.48 8.38 13.01
C LEU A 58 26.38 9.34 14.20
N LEU A 59 25.18 9.64 14.68
CA LEU A 59 24.97 10.43 15.89
C LEU A 59 25.60 9.76 17.12
N LEU A 60 25.57 8.42 17.20
CA LEU A 60 26.28 7.68 18.25
C LEU A 60 27.79 7.83 18.11
N ASN A 61 28.31 7.74 16.89
CA ASN A 61 29.72 7.91 16.57
C ASN A 61 30.22 9.29 17.04
N LEU A 62 29.48 10.35 16.70
CA LEU A 62 29.77 11.73 17.15
C LEU A 62 29.77 11.85 18.67
N LYS A 63 28.80 11.21 19.34
CA LYS A 63 28.74 11.21 20.81
C LYS A 63 29.93 10.46 21.43
N PHE A 64 30.33 9.32 20.88
CA PHE A 64 31.49 8.56 21.37
C PHE A 64 32.79 9.32 21.16
N TYR A 65 32.93 10.01 20.04
CA TYR A 65 34.06 10.90 19.77
C TYR A 65 34.14 12.03 20.80
N LYS A 66 33.03 12.77 21.02
CA LYS A 66 32.96 13.86 22.02
C LYS A 66 33.27 13.36 23.44
N ASN A 67 32.79 12.17 23.80
CA ASN A 67 33.02 11.57 25.12
C ASN A 67 34.37 10.82 25.21
N LYS A 68 35.27 10.97 24.25
CA LYS A 68 36.60 10.32 24.18
C LYS A 68 36.58 8.78 24.35
N ARG A 69 35.47 8.11 24.04
CA ARG A 69 35.32 6.64 24.14
C ARG A 69 35.83 5.93 22.87
N ARG A 70 37.16 5.79 22.75
CA ARG A 70 37.83 5.27 21.55
C ARG A 70 37.43 3.84 21.17
N ASP A 71 37.18 2.95 22.14
CA ASP A 71 36.86 1.54 21.86
C ASP A 71 35.48 1.39 21.21
N LEU A 72 34.45 2.00 21.82
CA LEU A 72 33.09 2.03 21.28
C LEU A 72 33.03 2.74 19.91
N LEU A 73 33.88 3.76 19.70
CA LEU A 73 34.00 4.43 18.41
C LEU A 73 34.53 3.48 17.32
N LYS A 74 35.59 2.72 17.62
CA LYS A 74 36.18 1.74 16.69
C LYS A 74 35.18 0.63 16.37
N GLU A 75 34.48 0.12 17.37
CA GLU A 75 33.44 -0.91 17.22
C GLU A 75 32.29 -0.42 16.33
N ASN A 76 31.75 0.76 16.62
CA ASN A 76 30.65 1.34 15.84
C ASN A 76 31.07 1.65 14.39
N ARG A 77 32.31 2.13 14.16
CA ARG A 77 32.84 2.33 12.80
C ARG A 77 32.97 1.02 12.04
N ARG A 78 33.41 -0.07 12.69
CA ARG A 78 33.45 -1.41 12.08
C ARG A 78 32.05 -1.89 11.72
N TYR A 79 31.08 -1.65 12.60
CA TYR A 79 29.68 -1.97 12.35
C TYR A 79 29.10 -1.19 11.15
N LEU A 80 29.30 0.13 11.11
CA LEU A 80 28.93 0.97 9.96
C LEU A 80 29.56 0.49 8.65
N LYS A 81 30.85 0.11 8.68
CA LYS A 81 31.53 -0.47 7.51
C LYS A 81 30.81 -1.75 7.04
N ASN A 82 30.45 -2.65 7.95
CA ASN A 82 29.71 -3.87 7.61
C ASN A 82 28.34 -3.56 6.98
N ILE A 83 27.60 -2.59 7.51
CA ILE A 83 26.31 -2.16 6.95
C ILE A 83 26.51 -1.65 5.52
N ILE A 84 27.49 -0.77 5.29
CA ILE A 84 27.78 -0.22 3.95
C ILE A 84 28.11 -1.35 2.97
N ILE A 85 28.95 -2.32 3.37
CA ILE A 85 29.29 -3.47 2.51
C ILE A 85 28.03 -4.29 2.17
N VAL A 86 27.21 -4.63 3.17
CA VAL A 86 25.97 -5.39 2.94
C VAL A 86 25.01 -4.63 2.02
N SER A 87 24.79 -3.34 2.25
CA SER A 87 23.91 -2.52 1.43
C SER A 87 24.43 -2.36 -0.01
N LEU A 88 25.74 -2.17 -0.21
CA LEU A 88 26.34 -2.08 -1.55
C LEU A 88 26.23 -3.40 -2.31
N LEU A 89 26.49 -4.53 -1.65
CA LEU A 89 26.34 -5.85 -2.27
C LEU A 89 24.88 -6.12 -2.65
N ALA A 90 23.93 -5.82 -1.77
CA ALA A 90 22.51 -5.94 -2.07
C ALA A 90 22.10 -5.02 -3.24
N PHE A 91 22.57 -3.77 -3.26
CA PHE A 91 22.31 -2.83 -4.35
C PHE A 91 22.84 -3.33 -5.69
N LEU A 92 24.06 -3.86 -5.73
CA LEU A 92 24.65 -4.43 -6.96
C LEU A 92 23.84 -5.60 -7.50
N ILE A 93 23.32 -6.47 -6.62
CA ILE A 93 22.50 -7.62 -7.02
C ILE A 93 21.18 -7.15 -7.66
N VAL A 94 20.56 -6.10 -7.12
CA VAL A 94 19.24 -5.65 -7.58
C VAL A 94 19.31 -4.57 -8.67
N LEU A 95 20.49 -4.04 -8.97
CA LEU A 95 20.68 -2.99 -9.99
C LEU A 95 20.00 -3.32 -11.35
N PRO A 96 20.09 -4.55 -11.90
CA PRO A 96 19.42 -4.89 -13.16
C PRO A 96 17.89 -4.75 -13.10
N GLN A 97 17.27 -5.04 -11.95
CA GLN A 97 15.82 -4.92 -11.75
C GLN A 97 15.36 -3.46 -11.79
N PHE A 98 16.16 -2.53 -11.23
CA PHE A 98 15.80 -1.12 -11.17
C PHE A 98 16.25 -0.30 -12.39
N TYR A 99 17.13 -0.84 -13.23
CA TYR A 99 17.65 -0.12 -14.40
C TYR A 99 16.54 0.40 -15.33
N PRO A 100 15.49 -0.36 -15.70
CA PRO A 100 14.41 0.15 -16.55
C PRO A 100 13.64 1.30 -15.88
N ILE A 101 13.45 1.23 -14.55
CA ILE A 101 12.75 2.27 -13.78
C ILE A 101 13.57 3.55 -13.80
N VAL A 102 14.87 3.47 -13.48
CA VAL A 102 15.78 4.62 -13.52
C VAL A 102 15.82 5.21 -14.93
N LYS A 103 16.00 4.37 -15.96
CA LYS A 103 16.03 4.78 -17.36
C LYS A 103 14.76 5.55 -17.73
N ASN A 104 13.59 4.99 -17.42
CA ASN A 104 12.31 5.58 -17.81
C ASN A 104 11.95 6.81 -16.97
N THR A 105 12.22 6.83 -15.66
CA THR A 105 11.94 8.00 -14.81
C THR A 105 12.82 9.20 -15.17
N PHE A 106 14.10 8.99 -15.49
CA PHE A 106 15.01 10.10 -15.80
C PHE A 106 15.01 10.52 -17.28
N LEU A 107 14.76 9.59 -18.22
CA LEU A 107 14.75 9.90 -19.66
C LEU A 107 13.34 10.19 -20.22
N ALA A 108 12.27 9.63 -19.66
CA ALA A 108 10.90 9.78 -20.16
C ALA A 108 10.14 10.96 -19.52
N ARG A 109 10.79 12.13 -19.40
CA ARG A 109 10.19 13.40 -18.91
C ARG A 109 8.93 13.86 -19.66
N ASN A 110 8.53 13.19 -20.74
CA ASN A 110 7.41 13.58 -21.60
C ASN A 110 6.11 12.80 -21.36
N THR A 111 6.02 11.98 -20.30
CA THR A 111 4.76 11.27 -19.97
C THR A 111 3.95 12.05 -18.94
N ALA A 112 2.68 12.35 -19.26
CA ALA A 112 1.81 13.10 -18.37
C ALA A 112 1.55 12.34 -17.04
N PRO A 113 1.41 13.06 -15.91
CA PRO A 113 1.03 12.46 -14.62
C PRO A 113 -0.33 11.76 -14.72
N ALA A 114 -0.46 10.55 -14.17
CA ALA A 114 -1.76 9.87 -14.11
C ALA A 114 -1.87 8.90 -12.93
N ALA A 115 -3.07 8.77 -12.35
CA ALA A 115 -3.38 7.87 -11.24
C ALA A 115 -3.18 6.37 -11.55
N VAL A 116 -2.90 6.02 -12.82
CA VAL A 116 -2.58 4.67 -13.32
C VAL A 116 -1.15 4.56 -13.89
N ASN A 117 -0.43 5.68 -14.05
CA ASN A 117 0.96 5.68 -14.52
C ASN A 117 1.90 5.17 -13.39
N PRO A 118 2.64 4.06 -13.61
CA PRO A 118 3.50 3.47 -12.57
C PRO A 118 4.76 4.29 -12.26
N TYR A 119 5.12 5.27 -13.10
CA TYR A 119 6.34 6.07 -12.96
C TYR A 119 6.08 7.51 -12.49
N HIS A 120 4.95 8.10 -12.86
CA HIS A 120 4.61 9.48 -12.49
C HIS A 120 3.14 9.59 -12.09
N ARG A 121 2.88 9.63 -10.78
CA ARG A 121 1.54 9.86 -10.23
C ARG A 121 1.19 11.36 -10.25
N PRO A 122 -0.08 11.75 -10.15
CA PRO A 122 -0.48 13.14 -9.95
C PRO A 122 0.02 13.64 -8.60
N PHE A 123 0.26 14.96 -8.50
CA PHE A 123 0.73 15.54 -7.26
C PHE A 123 -0.39 15.64 -6.22
N GLU A 124 -1.62 15.80 -6.69
CA GLU A 124 -2.85 15.93 -5.91
C GLU A 124 -3.14 14.65 -5.09
N ASP A 125 -2.78 13.48 -5.64
CA ASP A 125 -2.89 12.18 -4.95
C ASP A 125 -2.18 12.20 -3.59
N LEU A 126 -1.14 13.03 -3.40
CA LEU A 126 -0.43 13.11 -2.14
C LEU A 126 -1.27 13.70 -1.02
N PHE A 127 -2.20 14.60 -1.31
CA PHE A 127 -3.09 15.13 -0.27
C PHE A 127 -4.12 14.10 0.17
N GLU A 128 -4.61 13.31 -0.79
CA GLU A 128 -5.61 12.26 -0.55
C GLU A 128 -5.00 11.03 0.12
N GLN A 129 -3.74 10.73 -0.17
CA GLN A 129 -3.06 9.50 0.23
C GLN A 129 -1.96 9.73 1.27
N SER A 130 -2.04 10.83 2.02
CA SER A 130 -1.19 11.12 3.18
C SER A 130 -1.93 10.88 4.49
N ALA A 131 -1.22 10.36 5.47
CA ALA A 131 -1.76 10.17 6.82
C ALA A 131 -2.15 11.51 7.44
N ARG A 132 -3.13 11.46 8.34
CA ARG A 132 -3.55 12.61 9.12
C ARG A 132 -3.31 12.36 10.62
N PRO A 133 -3.26 13.39 11.47
CA PRO A 133 -2.97 13.17 12.89
C PRO A 133 -3.98 12.24 13.59
N LEU A 134 -5.29 12.38 13.32
CA LEU A 134 -6.32 11.56 13.96
C LEU A 134 -6.35 10.13 13.43
N SER A 135 -5.87 9.86 12.20
CA SER A 135 -5.82 8.49 11.67
C SER A 135 -4.95 7.55 12.52
N TYR A 136 -3.99 8.11 13.28
CA TYR A 136 -3.14 7.34 14.19
C TYR A 136 -3.74 7.13 15.59
N PHE A 137 -4.79 7.88 15.94
CA PHE A 137 -5.32 7.94 17.30
C PHE A 137 -6.75 7.41 17.44
N LEU A 138 -7.55 7.46 16.37
CA LEU A 138 -8.91 6.95 16.40
C LEU A 138 -8.96 5.49 15.90
N PRO A 139 -9.72 4.61 16.57
CA PRO A 139 -9.86 3.21 16.17
C PRO A 139 -10.54 3.12 14.80
N ALA A 140 -10.44 1.96 14.16
CA ALA A 140 -11.08 1.74 12.86
C ALA A 140 -12.59 2.09 12.93
N ALA A 141 -13.11 2.72 11.87
CA ALA A 141 -14.54 3.03 11.76
C ALA A 141 -15.45 1.81 11.86
N VAL A 142 -14.90 0.62 11.66
CA VAL A 142 -15.61 -0.66 11.79
C VAL A 142 -15.48 -1.32 13.16
N HIS A 143 -14.87 -0.65 14.12
CA HIS A 143 -14.83 -1.12 15.50
C HIS A 143 -16.27 -1.12 16.07
N PRO A 144 -16.77 -2.21 16.68
CA PRO A 144 -18.18 -2.31 17.11
C PRO A 144 -18.63 -1.21 18.07
N LEU A 145 -17.77 -0.88 19.04
CA LEU A 145 -18.08 0.14 20.06
C LEU A 145 -17.71 1.57 19.63
N PHE A 146 -16.48 1.78 19.15
CA PHE A 146 -15.94 3.12 18.86
C PHE A 146 -16.07 3.55 17.40
N GLY A 147 -16.51 2.67 16.51
CA GLY A 147 -16.54 2.91 15.06
C GLY A 147 -17.39 4.12 14.67
N LYS A 148 -18.62 4.19 15.20
CA LYS A 148 -19.55 5.32 14.98
C LYS A 148 -18.97 6.67 15.39
N PHE A 149 -18.12 6.69 16.42
CA PHE A 149 -17.43 7.90 16.82
C PHE A 149 -16.35 8.29 15.81
N THR A 150 -15.55 7.33 15.35
CA THR A 150 -14.55 7.57 14.30
C THR A 150 -15.17 8.02 12.98
N GLU A 151 -16.33 7.47 12.60
CA GLU A 151 -17.04 7.83 11.37
C GLU A 151 -17.34 9.33 11.26
N GLN A 152 -17.61 10.01 12.39
CA GLN A 152 -17.87 11.46 12.42
C GLN A 152 -16.68 12.30 11.95
N PHE A 153 -15.47 11.75 12.00
CA PHE A 153 -14.25 12.45 11.59
C PHE A 153 -13.85 12.14 10.14
N ILE A 154 -14.45 11.15 9.50
CA ILE A 154 -14.13 10.80 8.11
C ILE A 154 -14.52 11.96 7.20
N GLY A 155 -13.63 12.31 6.27
CA GLY A 155 -13.75 13.50 5.42
C GLY A 155 -13.19 14.78 6.05
N SER A 156 -12.89 14.78 7.35
CA SER A 156 -12.22 15.92 7.99
C SER A 156 -10.75 16.03 7.56
N GLN A 157 -10.21 17.24 7.60
CA GLN A 157 -8.78 17.50 7.35
C GLN A 157 -7.83 16.76 8.30
N LEU A 158 -8.35 16.34 9.46
CA LEU A 158 -7.57 15.71 10.53
C LEU A 158 -7.61 14.17 10.51
N TYR A 159 -8.56 13.55 9.80
CA TYR A 159 -8.65 12.09 9.65
C TYR A 159 -8.40 11.63 8.20
N GLY A 160 -8.86 12.40 7.21
CA GLY A 160 -8.75 12.05 5.78
C GLY A 160 -10.04 11.46 5.21
N ILE A 161 -10.06 11.23 3.90
CA ILE A 161 -11.28 10.85 3.14
C ILE A 161 -11.48 9.34 2.98
N SER A 162 -10.41 8.55 2.97
CA SER A 162 -10.48 7.09 2.74
C SER A 162 -10.83 6.29 4.00
N PHE A 163 -11.81 5.39 3.90
CA PHE A 163 -12.21 4.44 4.94
C PHE A 163 -11.19 3.31 5.18
N THR A 164 -10.24 3.11 4.26
CA THR A 164 -9.25 2.02 4.34
C THR A 164 -7.85 2.57 4.54
N GLU A 165 -7.39 3.44 3.64
CA GLU A 165 -6.01 3.95 3.62
C GLU A 165 -5.70 4.89 4.81
N HIS A 166 -6.71 5.48 5.46
CA HIS A 166 -6.55 6.27 6.70
C HIS A 166 -6.90 5.50 7.98
N THR A 167 -7.15 4.20 7.92
CA THR A 167 -7.27 3.38 9.14
C THR A 167 -5.87 3.02 9.63
N LEU A 168 -5.18 3.96 10.26
CA LEU A 168 -3.78 3.84 10.70
C LEU A 168 -3.63 3.75 12.22
N TYR A 169 -4.68 3.34 12.92
CA TYR A 169 -4.77 3.34 14.37
C TYR A 169 -3.59 2.61 15.03
N LEU A 170 -2.91 3.28 15.97
CA LEU A 170 -1.74 2.73 16.65
C LEU A 170 -2.08 1.94 17.93
N GLY A 171 -3.32 2.02 18.40
CA GLY A 171 -3.72 1.47 19.70
C GLY A 171 -3.39 2.41 20.85
N TRP A 172 -4.36 2.70 21.72
CA TRP A 172 -4.13 3.51 22.91
C TRP A 172 -3.22 2.79 23.90
N VAL A 173 -3.37 1.47 24.02
CA VAL A 173 -2.57 0.66 24.93
C VAL A 173 -1.08 0.63 24.50
N PRO A 174 -0.73 0.31 23.24
CA PRO A 174 0.63 0.45 22.72
C PRO A 174 1.19 1.86 22.89
N LEU A 175 0.41 2.91 22.64
CA LEU A 175 0.85 4.30 22.82
C LEU A 175 1.22 4.62 24.27
N ILE A 176 0.42 4.16 25.24
CA ILE A 176 0.70 4.33 26.68
C ILE A 176 2.02 3.64 27.04
N PHE A 177 2.21 2.38 26.62
CA PHE A 177 3.46 1.67 26.91
C PHE A 177 4.67 2.27 26.18
N ALA A 178 4.52 2.70 24.93
CA ALA A 178 5.57 3.41 24.20
C ALA A 178 5.96 4.71 24.92
N PHE A 179 4.99 5.43 25.49
CA PHE A 179 5.26 6.61 26.31
C PHE A 179 5.98 6.28 27.63
N ILE A 180 5.68 5.15 28.27
CA ILE A 180 6.42 4.65 29.44
C ILE A 180 7.88 4.36 29.05
N ALA A 181 8.12 3.70 27.92
CA ALA A 181 9.47 3.46 27.41
C ALA A 181 10.23 4.78 27.14
N PHE A 182 9.56 5.77 26.54
CA PHE A 182 10.11 7.10 26.33
C PHE A 182 10.48 7.81 27.64
N LYS A 183 9.58 7.80 28.64
CA LYS A 183 9.84 8.40 29.97
C LYS A 183 11.06 7.76 30.63
N ARG A 184 11.16 6.43 30.61
CA ARG A 184 12.30 5.68 31.18
C ARG A 184 13.59 6.00 30.45
N TRP A 185 13.56 6.05 29.12
CA TRP A 185 14.69 6.45 28.29
C TRP A 185 15.17 7.86 28.60
N ARG A 186 14.25 8.84 28.70
CA ARG A 186 14.57 10.24 29.04
C ARG A 186 15.16 10.37 30.44
N LYS A 187 14.60 9.68 31.44
CA LYS A 187 15.13 9.67 32.82
C LYS A 187 16.55 9.10 32.87
N ASN A 188 16.78 7.97 32.20
CA ASN A 188 18.11 7.35 32.14
C ASN A 188 19.13 8.24 31.42
N ARG A 189 18.71 8.97 30.37
CA ARG A 189 19.57 9.91 29.66
C ARG A 189 20.04 11.09 30.53
N ARG A 190 19.19 11.56 31.45
CA ARG A 190 19.50 12.65 32.41
C ARG A 190 20.39 12.19 33.58
N LEU A 191 20.15 10.98 34.10
CA LEU A 191 20.94 10.43 35.21
C LEU A 191 22.33 9.93 34.78
N ARG A 192 22.52 9.65 33.48
CA ARG A 192 23.81 9.18 32.94
C ARG A 192 24.67 10.27 32.29
N THR A 193 24.22 11.52 32.27
CA THR A 193 25.13 12.66 32.03
C THR A 193 26.12 12.86 33.18
N THR A 194 25.83 12.31 34.36
CA THR A 194 26.68 12.40 35.56
C THR A 194 27.52 11.14 35.82
N ASN A 195 27.06 9.93 35.45
CA ASN A 195 27.77 8.67 35.72
C ASN A 195 28.24 7.93 34.44
N HIS A 196 29.51 7.48 34.47
CA HIS A 196 30.32 6.96 33.36
C HIS A 196 29.96 5.55 32.84
N GLU A 197 28.77 5.04 33.12
CA GLU A 197 28.46 3.63 32.83
C GLU A 197 28.41 3.24 31.34
N PRO A 198 28.66 1.95 31.03
CA PRO A 198 28.51 1.40 29.69
C PRO A 198 27.04 1.40 29.25
N ARG A 199 26.84 1.58 27.94
CA ARG A 199 25.54 1.50 27.30
C ARG A 199 25.00 0.08 27.45
N THR A 200 23.90 -0.08 28.18
CA THR A 200 23.01 -1.22 27.96
C THR A 200 22.34 -1.05 26.59
N ASP A 201 22.54 -2.02 25.68
CA ASP A 201 22.07 -2.00 24.28
C ASP A 201 20.62 -1.52 24.12
N GLU A 202 19.77 -1.87 25.07
CA GLU A 202 18.33 -1.62 25.08
C GLU A 202 17.95 -0.14 24.95
N PHE A 203 18.57 0.77 25.70
CA PHE A 203 18.24 2.20 25.61
C PHE A 203 18.72 2.84 24.31
N SER A 204 19.69 2.22 23.63
CA SER A 204 20.09 2.63 22.29
C SER A 204 19.01 2.24 21.28
N TYR A 205 18.47 1.03 21.37
CA TYR A 205 17.36 0.60 20.53
C TYR A 205 16.10 1.44 20.75
N ILE A 206 15.73 1.74 22.01
CA ILE A 206 14.60 2.63 22.31
C ILE A 206 14.81 4.00 21.66
N GLY A 207 16.02 4.58 21.76
CA GLY A 207 16.33 5.85 21.11
C GLY A 207 16.23 5.80 19.58
N PHE A 208 16.63 4.69 18.96
CA PHE A 208 16.46 4.48 17.52
C PHE A 208 14.99 4.41 17.12
N PHE A 209 14.17 3.60 17.82
CA PHE A 209 12.74 3.46 17.49
C PHE A 209 11.94 4.73 17.77
N ILE A 210 12.32 5.56 18.76
CA ILE A 210 11.75 6.90 18.93
C ILE A 210 12.06 7.78 17.71
N LEU A 211 13.31 7.80 17.24
CA LEU A 211 13.69 8.56 16.06
C LEU A 211 12.95 8.05 14.82
N LEU A 212 12.85 6.72 14.67
CA LEU A 212 12.14 6.09 13.56
C LEU A 212 10.65 6.44 13.56
N ALA A 213 9.99 6.40 14.72
CA ALA A 213 8.60 6.81 14.86
C ALA A 213 8.39 8.28 14.42
N ILE A 214 9.25 9.18 14.88
CA ILE A 214 9.18 10.61 14.51
C ILE A 214 9.34 10.77 13.00
N VAL A 215 10.39 10.18 12.42
CA VAL A 215 10.66 10.29 10.98
C VAL A 215 9.53 9.67 10.15
N ALA A 216 9.08 8.46 10.48
CA ALA A 216 7.98 7.81 9.79
C ALA A 216 6.68 8.65 9.84
N TRP A 217 6.38 9.26 10.99
CA TRP A 217 5.24 10.15 11.12
C TRP A 217 5.36 11.36 10.19
N PHE A 218 6.51 12.05 10.16
CA PHE A 218 6.73 13.19 9.25
C PHE A 218 6.66 12.81 7.77
N PHE A 219 7.21 11.66 7.39
CA PHE A 219 7.14 11.15 6.02
C PHE A 219 5.72 10.77 5.59
N SER A 220 4.86 10.42 6.55
CA SER A 220 3.45 10.10 6.28
C SER A 220 2.56 11.33 6.08
N GLN A 221 3.00 12.52 6.51
CA GLN A 221 2.20 13.76 6.45
C GLN A 221 2.00 14.27 5.01
N PRO A 222 0.96 15.10 4.76
CA PRO A 222 0.75 15.76 3.47
C PRO A 222 1.98 16.59 3.07
N PRO A 223 2.15 16.90 1.76
CA PRO A 223 3.30 17.64 1.25
C PRO A 223 3.58 18.95 1.98
N TRP A 224 2.54 19.59 2.49
CA TRP A 224 2.66 20.74 3.37
C TRP A 224 1.44 20.87 4.27
N TRP A 225 1.65 21.58 5.37
CA TRP A 225 0.59 22.14 6.20
C TRP A 225 0.50 23.64 5.97
N GLN A 226 -0.72 24.14 5.79
CA GLN A 226 -1.00 25.59 5.76
C GLN A 226 -1.41 26.03 7.17
N TRP A 227 -0.60 26.88 7.78
CA TRP A 227 -0.89 27.53 9.05
C TRP A 227 -1.00 29.03 8.81
N GLY A 228 -2.22 29.50 8.51
CA GLY A 228 -2.45 30.86 8.05
C GLY A 228 -1.65 31.15 6.77
N PRO A 229 -0.81 32.20 6.71
CA PRO A 229 0.02 32.50 5.54
C PRO A 229 1.25 31.60 5.42
N LEU A 230 1.62 30.86 6.48
CA LEU A 230 2.84 30.07 6.50
C LEU A 230 2.60 28.67 5.90
N LYS A 231 3.38 28.34 4.88
CA LYS A 231 3.39 27.01 4.25
C LYS A 231 4.60 26.20 4.74
N ILE A 232 4.34 25.20 5.58
CA ILE A 232 5.41 24.34 6.12
C ILE A 232 5.51 23.08 5.27
N TYR A 233 6.59 22.96 4.52
CA TYR A 233 6.85 21.80 3.65
C TYR A 233 7.31 20.60 4.47
N MET A 234 6.68 19.45 4.21
CA MET A 234 7.00 18.17 4.82
C MET A 234 7.98 17.37 3.94
N PRO A 235 8.65 16.34 4.48
CA PRO A 235 9.55 15.48 3.70
C PRO A 235 8.90 14.84 2.47
N SER A 236 7.59 14.54 2.53
CA SER A 236 6.82 13.96 1.41
C SER A 236 6.85 14.83 0.15
N PHE A 237 6.84 16.17 0.28
CA PHE A 237 6.97 17.09 -0.86
C PHE A 237 8.29 16.92 -1.62
N PHE A 238 9.39 16.88 -0.88
CA PHE A 238 10.72 16.72 -1.49
C PHE A 238 10.88 15.32 -2.08
N MET A 239 10.28 14.32 -1.43
CA MET A 239 10.42 12.95 -1.88
C MET A 239 9.65 12.68 -3.17
N TYR A 240 8.48 13.29 -3.35
CA TYR A 240 7.76 13.25 -4.62
C TYR A 240 8.58 13.79 -5.79
N LYS A 241 9.37 14.84 -5.59
CA LYS A 241 10.22 15.40 -6.65
C LYS A 241 11.30 14.43 -7.13
N VAL A 242 11.73 13.51 -6.26
CA VAL A 242 12.75 12.50 -6.57
C VAL A 242 12.10 11.20 -7.05
N LEU A 243 11.00 10.81 -6.42
CA LEU A 243 10.32 9.53 -6.61
C LEU A 243 8.80 9.75 -6.79
N PRO A 244 8.34 10.33 -7.92
CA PRO A 244 6.92 10.68 -8.15
C PRO A 244 6.01 9.46 -8.34
N MET A 245 6.57 8.26 -8.38
CA MET A 245 5.83 6.99 -8.41
C MET A 245 5.18 6.64 -7.06
N PHE A 246 5.71 7.15 -5.94
CA PHE A 246 5.12 6.94 -4.62
C PHE A 246 4.07 8.02 -4.32
N ARG A 247 2.81 7.60 -4.30
CA ARG A 247 1.67 8.48 -3.94
C ARG A 247 1.13 8.26 -2.53
N ALA A 248 1.16 7.02 -2.03
CA ALA A 248 0.52 6.63 -0.77
C ALA A 248 1.47 6.72 0.42
N TYR A 249 1.68 7.95 0.89
CA TYR A 249 2.51 8.25 2.06
C TYR A 249 1.86 7.81 3.37
N CYS A 250 0.53 7.68 3.42
CA CYS A 250 -0.20 7.13 4.57
C CYS A 250 0.35 5.76 5.03
N ARG A 251 0.83 4.95 4.09
CA ARG A 251 1.39 3.61 4.35
C ARG A 251 2.70 3.61 5.13
N PHE A 252 3.36 4.76 5.29
CA PHE A 252 4.42 4.90 6.32
C PHE A 252 3.91 4.65 7.74
N GLY A 253 2.59 4.69 7.94
CA GLY A 253 1.95 4.25 9.17
C GLY A 253 2.35 2.83 9.58
N ILE A 254 2.71 1.96 8.62
CA ILE A 254 3.23 0.60 8.91
C ILE A 254 4.58 0.66 9.65
N VAL A 255 5.49 1.54 9.21
CA VAL A 255 6.79 1.75 9.86
C VAL A 255 6.61 2.39 11.24
N LEU A 256 5.67 3.33 11.36
CA LEU A 256 5.32 3.94 12.63
C LEU A 256 4.72 2.91 13.61
N MET A 257 3.81 2.07 13.14
CA MET A 257 3.18 0.99 13.91
C MET A 257 4.22 -0.01 14.40
N LEU A 258 5.17 -0.41 13.54
CA LEU A 258 6.31 -1.24 13.94
C LEU A 258 7.14 -0.58 15.07
N ALA A 259 7.47 0.71 14.92
CA ALA A 259 8.24 1.43 15.92
C ALA A 259 7.49 1.52 17.27
N VAL A 260 6.20 1.83 17.24
CA VAL A 260 5.34 1.90 18.44
C VAL A 260 5.20 0.53 19.08
N ALA A 261 5.01 -0.54 18.31
CA ALA A 261 4.91 -1.91 18.85
C ALA A 261 6.19 -2.32 19.60
N VAL A 262 7.38 -2.03 19.04
CA VAL A 262 8.65 -2.32 19.73
C VAL A 262 8.81 -1.47 20.98
N LEU A 263 8.48 -0.18 20.93
CA LEU A 263 8.52 0.70 22.11
C LEU A 263 7.54 0.26 23.18
N ALA A 264 6.34 -0.18 22.80
CA ALA A 264 5.35 -0.74 23.71
C ALA A 264 5.88 -2.01 24.41
N GLY A 265 6.57 -2.88 23.68
CA GLY A 265 7.25 -4.05 24.26
C GLY A 265 8.25 -3.69 25.35
N PHE A 266 9.11 -2.68 25.11
CA PHE A 266 10.02 -2.16 26.14
C PHE A 266 9.25 -1.51 27.31
N GLY A 267 8.17 -0.78 27.02
CA GLY A 267 7.32 -0.17 28.04
C GLY A 267 6.72 -1.20 28.98
N LEU A 268 6.15 -2.27 28.41
CA LEU A 268 5.58 -3.39 29.14
C LEU A 268 6.66 -4.10 29.97
N LYS A 269 7.83 -4.36 29.38
CA LYS A 269 9.00 -4.91 30.11
C LYS A 269 9.29 -4.09 31.37
N PHE A 270 9.40 -2.77 31.27
CA PHE A 270 9.70 -1.91 32.42
C PHE A 270 8.59 -1.88 33.48
N VAL A 271 7.34 -2.14 33.10
CA VAL A 271 6.24 -2.28 34.06
C VAL A 271 6.32 -3.62 34.77
N LEU A 272 6.54 -4.71 34.02
CA LEU A 272 6.64 -6.07 34.57
C LEU A 272 7.85 -6.23 35.51
N GLU A 273 8.96 -5.53 35.24
CA GLU A 273 10.14 -5.50 36.10
C GLU A 273 9.89 -4.92 37.51
N LYS A 274 8.79 -4.18 37.72
CA LYS A 274 8.44 -3.65 39.05
C LYS A 274 7.87 -4.70 39.99
N PHE A 275 7.48 -5.85 39.46
CA PHE A 275 6.85 -6.93 40.22
C PHE A 275 7.79 -8.13 40.28
N ASN A 276 7.83 -8.82 41.41
CA ASN A 276 8.64 -10.04 41.57
C ASN A 276 7.83 -11.32 41.32
N ASN A 277 6.52 -11.28 41.58
CA ASN A 277 5.62 -12.42 41.46
C ASN A 277 5.31 -12.76 39.99
N LYS A 278 5.54 -14.03 39.60
CA LYS A 278 5.26 -14.54 38.25
C LYS A 278 3.78 -14.47 37.89
N THR A 279 2.88 -14.75 38.84
CA THR A 279 1.42 -14.72 38.61
C THR A 279 0.94 -13.31 38.27
N THR A 280 1.40 -12.29 39.00
CA THR A 280 1.11 -10.88 38.70
C THR A 280 1.65 -10.47 37.32
N LYS A 281 2.87 -10.89 36.96
CA LYS A 281 3.42 -10.60 35.62
C LYS A 281 2.57 -11.20 34.51
N THR A 282 2.17 -12.46 34.66
CA THR A 282 1.29 -13.14 33.71
C THR A 282 -0.07 -12.48 33.63
N GLY A 283 -0.68 -12.13 34.77
CA GLY A 283 -1.96 -11.43 34.83
C GLY A 283 -1.92 -10.07 34.10
N ILE A 284 -0.87 -9.27 34.31
CA ILE A 284 -0.68 -8.01 33.60
C ILE A 284 -0.50 -8.25 32.09
N ALA A 285 0.32 -9.24 31.70
CA ALA A 285 0.55 -9.54 30.29
C ALA A 285 -0.73 -9.98 29.57
N VAL A 286 -1.55 -10.84 30.21
CA VAL A 286 -2.86 -11.27 29.69
C VAL A 286 -3.82 -10.09 29.61
N LEU A 287 -3.90 -9.25 30.63
CA LEU A 287 -4.76 -8.06 30.60
C LEU A 287 -4.38 -7.12 29.44
N VAL A 288 -3.09 -6.83 29.27
CA VAL A 288 -2.61 -6.00 28.17
C VAL A 288 -2.94 -6.62 26.81
N MET A 289 -2.76 -7.93 26.66
CA MET A 289 -3.14 -8.65 25.46
C MET A 289 -4.63 -8.53 25.16
N LEU A 290 -5.49 -8.72 26.16
CA LEU A 290 -6.94 -8.60 26.01
C LEU A 290 -7.36 -7.17 25.63
N LEU A 291 -6.74 -6.15 26.22
CA LEU A 291 -7.02 -4.75 25.88
C LEU A 291 -6.58 -4.41 24.44
N VAL A 292 -5.44 -4.94 23.99
CA VAL A 292 -5.00 -4.79 22.59
C VAL A 292 -5.95 -5.54 21.64
N LEU A 293 -6.37 -6.76 21.96
CA LEU A 293 -7.36 -7.48 21.14
C LEU A 293 -8.70 -6.72 21.08
N PHE A 294 -9.09 -6.09 22.18
CA PHE A 294 -10.29 -5.26 22.25
C PHE A 294 -10.17 -3.99 21.39
N GLU A 295 -9.08 -3.22 21.49
CA GLU A 295 -8.95 -1.96 20.73
C GLU A 295 -8.81 -2.18 19.21
N PHE A 296 -8.32 -3.36 18.79
CA PHE A 296 -8.25 -3.78 17.38
C PHE A 296 -9.40 -4.70 16.97
N TRP A 297 -10.48 -4.73 17.74
CA TRP A 297 -11.63 -5.58 17.47
C TRP A 297 -12.38 -5.09 16.22
N ASN A 298 -12.30 -5.89 15.14
CA ASN A 298 -12.90 -5.59 13.84
C ASN A 298 -14.07 -6.53 13.49
N TYR A 299 -14.79 -7.05 14.49
CA TYR A 299 -15.84 -8.06 14.31
C TYR A 299 -17.12 -7.69 15.08
N PRO A 300 -18.33 -7.79 14.52
CA PRO A 300 -18.76 -8.04 13.13
C PRO A 300 -18.97 -6.74 12.31
N PRO A 301 -19.11 -6.78 10.96
CA PRO A 301 -19.29 -7.93 10.08
C PRO A 301 -17.97 -8.52 9.52
N PHE A 302 -18.02 -9.79 9.07
CA PHE A 302 -16.93 -10.42 8.32
C PHE A 302 -16.71 -9.69 6.99
N LYS A 303 -15.56 -9.03 6.84
CA LYS A 303 -15.14 -8.39 5.59
C LYS A 303 -14.45 -9.39 4.66
N VAL A 304 -15.11 -10.50 4.40
CA VAL A 304 -14.63 -11.54 3.49
C VAL A 304 -15.39 -11.41 2.19
N ILE A 305 -14.68 -11.56 1.07
CA ILE A 305 -15.28 -11.66 -0.25
C ILE A 305 -15.11 -13.11 -0.70
N ASP A 306 -16.23 -13.79 -0.95
CA ASP A 306 -16.22 -15.13 -1.53
C ASP A 306 -15.80 -15.06 -3.00
N VAL A 307 -14.67 -15.70 -3.30
CA VAL A 307 -14.07 -15.82 -4.63
C VAL A 307 -14.18 -17.23 -5.20
N SER A 308 -14.92 -18.13 -4.55
CA SER A 308 -15.06 -19.52 -4.96
C SER A 308 -15.98 -19.70 -6.17
N ARG A 309 -16.94 -18.79 -6.37
CA ARG A 309 -17.89 -18.79 -7.47
C ARG A 309 -17.78 -17.53 -8.29
N PHE A 310 -17.99 -17.68 -9.59
CA PHE A 310 -17.92 -16.62 -10.58
C PHE A 310 -19.27 -16.45 -11.27
N PRO A 311 -19.54 -15.27 -11.84
CA PRO A 311 -20.72 -15.05 -12.68
C PRO A 311 -20.83 -16.10 -13.80
N ALA A 312 -22.05 -16.53 -14.11
CA ALA A 312 -22.33 -17.65 -15.02
C ALA A 312 -21.83 -17.39 -16.45
N VAL A 313 -21.81 -16.12 -16.87
CA VAL A 313 -21.24 -15.69 -18.15
C VAL A 313 -19.79 -16.16 -18.31
N TYR A 314 -19.00 -16.20 -17.23
CA TYR A 314 -17.60 -16.62 -17.28
C TYR A 314 -17.43 -18.13 -17.37
N ASN A 315 -18.38 -18.90 -16.86
CA ASN A 315 -18.40 -20.35 -17.08
C ASN A 315 -18.74 -20.67 -18.54
N TRP A 316 -19.67 -19.93 -19.15
CA TRP A 316 -19.96 -20.05 -20.58
C TRP A 316 -18.77 -19.62 -21.44
N LEU A 317 -18.19 -18.44 -21.18
CA LEU A 317 -17.02 -17.93 -21.90
C LEU A 317 -15.84 -18.90 -21.85
N ARG A 318 -15.63 -19.60 -20.73
CA ARG A 318 -14.55 -20.58 -20.59
C ARG A 318 -14.61 -21.67 -21.65
N LEU A 319 -15.82 -22.08 -22.06
CA LEU A 319 -16.05 -23.14 -23.05
C LEU A 319 -15.76 -22.71 -24.50
N GLU A 320 -15.73 -21.40 -24.79
CA GLU A 320 -15.37 -20.90 -26.12
C GLU A 320 -13.90 -21.21 -26.47
N PRO A 321 -13.50 -21.14 -27.76
CA PRO A 321 -12.10 -21.29 -28.17
C PRO A 321 -11.15 -20.34 -27.42
N LYS A 322 -9.92 -20.79 -27.15
CA LYS A 322 -8.94 -20.04 -26.32
C LYS A 322 -8.46 -18.73 -26.97
N ASP A 323 -8.44 -18.70 -28.28
CA ASP A 323 -8.06 -17.55 -29.11
C ASP A 323 -9.16 -16.48 -29.22
N THR A 324 -10.37 -16.77 -28.73
CA THR A 324 -11.48 -15.80 -28.65
C THR A 324 -11.03 -14.54 -27.90
N VAL A 325 -11.25 -13.38 -28.53
CA VAL A 325 -11.03 -12.07 -27.94
C VAL A 325 -12.36 -11.49 -27.49
N ILE A 326 -12.40 -10.97 -26.27
CA ILE A 326 -13.59 -10.34 -25.67
C ILE A 326 -13.36 -8.87 -25.32
N ALA A 327 -14.46 -8.15 -25.13
CA ALA A 327 -14.47 -6.82 -24.53
C ALA A 327 -15.52 -6.74 -23.43
N GLU A 328 -15.15 -6.21 -22.28
CA GLU A 328 -16.03 -6.01 -21.11
C GLU A 328 -16.47 -4.54 -21.05
N TYR A 329 -17.78 -4.31 -20.91
CA TYR A 329 -18.41 -2.99 -20.91
C TYR A 329 -19.25 -2.75 -19.64
N PRO A 330 -19.19 -1.56 -19.00
CA PRO A 330 -18.50 -0.35 -19.46
C PRO A 330 -16.98 -0.51 -19.56
N LEU A 331 -16.42 0.01 -20.65
CA LEU A 331 -15.01 -0.18 -20.98
C LEU A 331 -14.10 0.54 -19.97
N ASP A 332 -13.11 -0.16 -19.45
CA ASP A 332 -12.18 0.31 -18.42
C ASP A 332 -11.03 1.18 -18.99
N ALA A 333 -11.32 1.96 -20.04
CA ALA A 333 -10.35 2.79 -20.77
C ALA A 333 -9.82 3.97 -19.94
N ARG A 334 -10.64 4.50 -19.02
CA ARG A 334 -10.22 5.56 -18.09
C ARG A 334 -9.68 4.94 -16.81
N ASP A 335 -10.50 4.14 -16.13
CA ASP A 335 -10.15 3.57 -14.84
C ASP A 335 -10.19 2.05 -14.93
N GLN A 336 -9.04 1.41 -14.67
CA GLN A 336 -8.90 -0.04 -14.79
C GLN A 336 -9.85 -0.76 -13.85
N ASN A 337 -10.54 -1.77 -14.38
CA ASN A 337 -11.46 -2.59 -13.60
C ASN A 337 -10.76 -3.88 -13.16
N GLU A 338 -10.33 -3.92 -11.89
CA GLU A 338 -9.64 -5.08 -11.32
C GLU A 338 -10.51 -6.34 -11.30
N MET A 339 -11.84 -6.20 -11.26
CA MET A 339 -12.76 -7.35 -11.31
C MET A 339 -12.72 -8.04 -12.67
N TYR A 340 -12.64 -7.29 -13.78
CA TYR A 340 -12.51 -7.88 -15.11
C TYR A 340 -11.20 -8.69 -15.23
N LYS A 341 -10.10 -8.17 -14.70
CA LYS A 341 -8.81 -8.90 -14.65
C LYS A 341 -8.90 -10.15 -13.77
N LEU A 342 -9.62 -10.07 -12.64
CA LEU A 342 -9.85 -11.22 -11.78
C LEU A 342 -10.64 -12.30 -12.52
N TYR A 343 -11.69 -11.93 -13.26
CA TYR A 343 -12.48 -12.86 -14.07
C TYR A 343 -11.67 -13.51 -15.20
N GLN A 344 -10.67 -12.79 -15.75
CA GLN A 344 -9.75 -13.34 -16.74
C GLN A 344 -9.00 -14.58 -16.24
N THR A 345 -8.69 -14.67 -14.94
CA THR A 345 -8.05 -15.86 -14.34
C THR A 345 -8.93 -17.11 -14.45
N ARG A 346 -10.23 -16.95 -14.69
CA ARG A 346 -11.20 -18.05 -14.81
C ARG A 346 -11.51 -18.42 -16.25
N HIS A 347 -11.81 -17.43 -17.10
CA HIS A 347 -12.22 -17.69 -18.49
C HIS A 347 -11.04 -17.79 -19.47
N GLU A 348 -9.85 -17.29 -19.09
CA GLU A 348 -8.58 -17.37 -19.83
C GLU A 348 -8.64 -16.84 -21.28
N LYS A 349 -9.56 -15.91 -21.55
CA LYS A 349 -9.70 -15.30 -22.89
C LYS A 349 -8.84 -14.05 -23.02
N LYS A 350 -8.45 -13.75 -24.26
CA LYS A 350 -7.84 -12.46 -24.59
C LYS A 350 -8.88 -11.38 -24.38
N MET A 351 -8.49 -10.26 -23.78
CA MET A 351 -9.37 -9.11 -23.57
C MET A 351 -8.69 -7.84 -24.03
N ILE A 352 -9.45 -6.90 -24.59
CA ILE A 352 -8.93 -5.59 -24.99
C ILE A 352 -8.90 -4.58 -23.84
N ASN A 353 -9.57 -4.92 -22.73
CA ASN A 353 -9.60 -4.18 -21.48
C ASN A 353 -8.21 -4.04 -20.84
N ALA A 354 -8.13 -3.25 -19.77
CA ALA A 354 -6.92 -3.05 -18.96
C ALA A 354 -5.71 -2.47 -19.73
N SER A 355 -5.96 -1.72 -20.82
CA SER A 355 -4.89 -1.04 -21.55
C SER A 355 -4.13 -0.07 -20.64
N ALA A 356 -2.80 -0.01 -20.78
CA ALA A 356 -1.98 0.93 -20.01
C ALA A 356 -2.13 2.35 -20.56
N ARG A 357 -2.43 3.34 -19.69
CA ARG A 357 -2.58 4.74 -20.09
C ARG A 357 -1.35 5.26 -20.85
N GLY A 358 -1.59 6.08 -21.88
CA GLY A 358 -0.54 6.65 -22.74
C GLY A 358 0.01 5.70 -23.80
N THR A 359 -0.43 4.44 -23.84
CA THR A 359 -0.14 3.55 -24.96
C THR A 359 -1.12 3.78 -26.11
N GLN A 360 -0.73 3.39 -27.33
CA GLN A 360 -1.62 3.43 -28.50
C GLN A 360 -2.91 2.64 -28.25
N ALA A 361 -2.82 1.47 -27.59
CA ALA A 361 -3.99 0.67 -27.22
C ALA A 361 -4.99 1.44 -26.34
N ASN A 362 -4.49 2.22 -25.37
CA ASN A 362 -5.34 3.04 -24.53
C ASN A 362 -5.95 4.22 -25.31
N ASN A 363 -5.22 4.84 -26.23
CA ASN A 363 -5.77 5.91 -27.07
C ASN A 363 -6.92 5.38 -27.95
N ILE A 364 -6.82 4.16 -28.46
CA ILE A 364 -7.91 3.48 -29.16
C ILE A 364 -9.06 3.16 -28.19
N ALA A 365 -8.77 2.61 -27.01
CA ALA A 365 -9.80 2.29 -26.02
C ALA A 365 -10.64 3.53 -25.63
N LEU A 366 -10.03 4.72 -25.58
CA LEU A 366 -10.74 5.98 -25.31
C LEU A 366 -11.72 6.39 -26.42
N THR A 367 -11.56 5.92 -27.67
CA THR A 367 -12.47 6.24 -28.77
C THR A 367 -13.65 5.27 -28.89
N ILE A 368 -13.57 4.11 -28.21
CA ILE A 368 -14.59 3.05 -28.26
C ILE A 368 -15.36 2.89 -26.93
N THR A 369 -15.42 3.94 -26.11
CA THR A 369 -16.15 3.88 -24.83
C THR A 369 -17.68 3.85 -25.01
N GLN A 370 -18.19 4.42 -26.10
CA GLN A 370 -19.62 4.42 -26.45
C GLN A 370 -19.92 3.20 -27.32
N LEU A 371 -20.49 2.15 -26.72
CA LEU A 371 -20.84 0.91 -27.39
C LEU A 371 -22.08 1.05 -28.30
N SER A 372 -22.95 2.04 -28.06
CA SER A 372 -24.09 2.36 -28.93
C SER A 372 -23.69 2.82 -30.33
N SER A 373 -22.47 3.37 -30.48
CA SER A 373 -21.93 3.84 -31.75
C SER A 373 -21.59 2.68 -32.70
N SER A 374 -22.10 2.74 -33.93
CA SER A 374 -21.77 1.76 -34.98
C SER A 374 -20.28 1.72 -35.31
N ARG A 375 -19.59 2.87 -35.19
CA ARG A 375 -18.13 2.96 -35.37
C ARG A 375 -17.38 2.10 -34.34
N THR A 376 -17.85 2.09 -33.09
CA THR A 376 -17.26 1.27 -32.02
C THR A 376 -17.31 -0.20 -32.37
N ALA A 377 -18.45 -0.71 -32.84
CA ALA A 377 -18.58 -2.11 -33.25
C ALA A 377 -17.61 -2.47 -34.39
N GLY A 378 -17.41 -1.57 -35.36
CA GLY A 378 -16.43 -1.78 -36.43
C GLY A 378 -14.98 -1.81 -35.95
N ILE A 379 -14.62 -0.93 -35.01
CA ILE A 379 -13.26 -0.93 -34.41
C ILE A 379 -13.05 -2.17 -33.54
N LEU A 380 -14.05 -2.58 -32.76
CA LEU A 380 -14.02 -3.84 -32.00
C LEU A 380 -13.78 -5.03 -32.94
N LYS A 381 -14.46 -5.08 -34.09
CA LYS A 381 -14.24 -6.12 -35.10
C LYS A 381 -12.81 -6.10 -35.65
N TRP A 382 -12.29 -4.91 -35.97
CA TRP A 382 -10.92 -4.75 -36.45
C TRP A 382 -9.88 -5.24 -35.42
N MET A 383 -10.13 -5.02 -34.13
CA MET A 383 -9.31 -5.55 -33.03
C MET A 383 -9.46 -7.06 -32.78
N GLY A 384 -10.31 -7.74 -33.57
CA GLY A 384 -10.56 -9.18 -33.46
C GLY A 384 -11.52 -9.58 -32.34
N VAL A 385 -12.23 -8.62 -31.73
CA VAL A 385 -13.22 -8.90 -30.69
C VAL A 385 -14.38 -9.70 -31.30
N ARG A 386 -14.67 -10.85 -30.70
CA ARG A 386 -15.82 -11.70 -31.08
C ARG A 386 -17.02 -11.41 -30.20
N TYR A 387 -16.83 -11.35 -28.89
CA TYR A 387 -17.89 -11.13 -27.91
C TYR A 387 -17.68 -9.86 -27.09
N VAL A 388 -18.76 -9.13 -26.87
CA VAL A 388 -18.87 -7.99 -25.97
C VAL A 388 -19.76 -8.38 -24.81
N ILE A 389 -19.24 -8.27 -23.60
CA ILE A 389 -19.91 -8.58 -22.35
C ILE A 389 -20.35 -7.27 -21.72
N VAL A 390 -21.66 -7.06 -21.59
CA VAL A 390 -22.25 -5.80 -21.13
C VAL A 390 -22.84 -6.01 -19.74
N HIS A 391 -22.21 -5.39 -18.74
CA HIS A 391 -22.68 -5.41 -17.35
C HIS A 391 -23.71 -4.30 -17.14
N SER A 392 -24.99 -4.65 -17.07
CA SER A 392 -26.08 -3.66 -16.95
C SER A 392 -25.93 -2.75 -15.74
N ASP A 393 -25.47 -3.29 -14.60
CA ASP A 393 -25.23 -2.51 -13.37
C ASP A 393 -24.27 -1.34 -13.59
N GLY A 394 -23.26 -1.51 -14.43
CA GLY A 394 -22.26 -0.46 -14.71
C GLY A 394 -22.86 0.77 -15.41
N TYR A 395 -24.01 0.62 -16.04
CA TYR A 395 -24.77 1.68 -16.70
C TYR A 395 -25.97 2.16 -15.88
N LEU A 396 -26.64 1.25 -15.16
CA LEU A 396 -27.89 1.54 -14.45
C LEU A 396 -27.66 2.10 -13.04
N ASN A 397 -26.63 1.64 -12.34
CA ASN A 397 -26.31 2.06 -10.97
C ASN A 397 -25.45 3.34 -10.96
N THR A 398 -25.95 4.38 -11.61
CA THR A 398 -25.32 5.70 -11.70
C THR A 398 -26.38 6.80 -11.76
N GLU A 399 -26.04 8.00 -11.30
CA GLU A 399 -26.89 9.19 -11.42
C GLU A 399 -26.79 9.84 -12.81
N LEU A 400 -25.83 9.40 -13.64
CA LEU A 400 -25.56 9.96 -14.96
C LEU A 400 -26.59 9.48 -15.99
N ILE A 401 -27.45 10.39 -16.45
CA ILE A 401 -28.49 10.12 -17.46
C ILE A 401 -27.88 9.58 -18.75
N GLU A 402 -26.77 10.17 -19.22
CA GLU A 402 -26.06 9.76 -20.44
C GLU A 402 -25.68 8.27 -20.45
N LYS A 403 -25.32 7.69 -19.29
CA LYS A 403 -24.99 6.26 -19.19
C LYS A 403 -26.22 5.37 -19.30
N LYS A 404 -27.36 5.80 -18.77
CA LYS A 404 -28.61 5.07 -18.88
C LYS A 404 -29.12 5.10 -20.32
N GLU A 405 -29.08 6.27 -20.96
CA GLU A 405 -29.42 6.44 -22.37
C GLU A 405 -28.51 5.60 -23.27
N GLU A 406 -27.20 5.61 -23.02
CA GLU A 406 -26.24 4.77 -23.74
C GLU A 406 -26.66 3.30 -23.68
N PHE A 407 -27.00 2.78 -22.50
CA PHE A 407 -27.40 1.38 -22.32
C PHE A 407 -28.63 0.99 -23.14
N GLU A 408 -29.65 1.85 -23.18
CA GLU A 408 -30.85 1.61 -24.00
C GLU A 408 -30.52 1.55 -25.50
N GLN A 409 -29.57 2.36 -25.96
CA GLN A 409 -29.18 2.45 -27.37
C GLN A 409 -28.23 1.33 -27.81
N ILE A 410 -27.54 0.62 -26.91
CA ILE A 410 -26.65 -0.52 -27.24
C ILE A 410 -27.40 -1.57 -28.07
N SER A 411 -28.63 -1.89 -27.67
CA SER A 411 -29.48 -2.88 -28.35
C SER A 411 -29.83 -2.51 -29.80
N LYS A 412 -29.73 -1.22 -30.15
CA LYS A 412 -30.03 -0.69 -31.49
C LYS A 412 -28.79 -0.58 -32.38
N ASN A 413 -27.59 -0.90 -31.87
CA ASN A 413 -26.38 -0.86 -32.67
C ASN A 413 -26.41 -1.99 -33.73
N PRO A 414 -26.45 -1.68 -35.04
CA PRO A 414 -26.54 -2.69 -36.10
C PRO A 414 -25.30 -3.58 -36.20
N GLY A 415 -24.17 -3.16 -35.61
CA GLY A 415 -22.93 -3.91 -35.58
C GLY A 415 -22.84 -4.97 -34.47
N LEU A 416 -23.86 -5.06 -33.62
CA LEU A 416 -23.90 -5.96 -32.47
C LEU A 416 -25.15 -6.85 -32.54
N ARG A 417 -24.99 -8.14 -32.25
CA ARG A 417 -26.10 -9.09 -32.18
C ARG A 417 -26.10 -9.77 -30.84
N ILE A 418 -27.19 -9.67 -30.08
CA ILE A 418 -27.30 -10.40 -28.81
C ILE A 418 -27.27 -11.92 -29.07
N VAL A 419 -26.45 -12.64 -28.32
CA VAL A 419 -26.30 -14.11 -28.45
C VAL A 419 -26.65 -14.84 -27.16
N ARG A 420 -26.49 -14.19 -26.00
CA ARG A 420 -26.85 -14.72 -24.69
C ARG A 420 -27.26 -13.57 -23.77
N ASN A 421 -28.18 -13.86 -22.86
CA ASN A 421 -28.51 -13.03 -21.72
C ASN A 421 -28.32 -13.90 -20.46
N PHE A 422 -27.72 -13.32 -19.43
CA PHE A 422 -27.59 -13.92 -18.11
C PHE A 422 -28.36 -13.03 -17.14
N SER A 423 -29.29 -13.63 -16.39
CA SER A 423 -30.05 -12.95 -15.35
C SER A 423 -29.14 -12.48 -14.22
N GLU A 424 -29.63 -11.55 -13.40
CA GLU A 424 -28.98 -11.16 -12.15
C GLU A 424 -28.65 -12.38 -11.28
N GLN A 425 -27.50 -12.31 -10.62
CA GLN A 425 -26.97 -13.34 -9.73
C GLN A 425 -26.70 -12.74 -8.34
N GLY A 426 -27.15 -13.44 -7.31
CA GLY A 426 -26.87 -13.10 -5.92
C GLY A 426 -25.65 -13.81 -5.35
N CYS A 427 -25.33 -13.52 -4.09
CA CYS A 427 -24.31 -14.27 -3.37
C CYS A 427 -24.84 -15.62 -2.87
N PRO A 428 -23.99 -16.66 -2.80
CA PRO A 428 -24.40 -17.98 -2.30
C PRO A 428 -24.79 -17.99 -0.82
N GLN A 429 -24.25 -17.06 -0.03
CA GLN A 429 -24.45 -16.96 1.40
C GLN A 429 -24.90 -15.54 1.75
N ASP A 430 -25.97 -15.43 2.51
CA ASP A 430 -26.50 -14.15 2.97
C ASP A 430 -25.52 -13.45 3.92
N GLY A 431 -25.33 -12.14 3.73
CA GLY A 431 -24.45 -11.32 4.56
C GLY A 431 -22.95 -11.42 4.23
N ILE A 432 -22.55 -12.26 3.27
CA ILE A 432 -21.17 -12.36 2.79
C ILE A 432 -21.10 -11.77 1.38
N MET A 433 -20.18 -10.82 1.17
CA MET A 433 -19.91 -10.30 -0.18
C MET A 433 -19.27 -11.40 -1.02
N CYS A 434 -19.53 -11.39 -2.32
CA CYS A 434 -19.00 -12.37 -3.25
C CYS A 434 -18.76 -11.73 -4.61
N ILE A 435 -17.90 -12.35 -5.41
CA ILE A 435 -17.64 -11.90 -6.79
C ILE A 435 -18.68 -12.44 -7.78
N GLN A 436 -19.50 -13.41 -7.36
CA GLN A 436 -20.60 -13.91 -8.19
C GLN A 436 -21.72 -12.87 -8.35
N LYS A 437 -21.87 -11.95 -7.39
CA LYS A 437 -22.97 -10.99 -7.39
C LYS A 437 -22.81 -9.99 -8.52
N THR A 438 -23.71 -10.08 -9.50
CA THR A 438 -23.77 -9.19 -10.65
C THR A 438 -25.23 -9.00 -11.03
N GLY A 439 -25.60 -7.81 -11.49
CA GLY A 439 -26.83 -7.59 -12.23
C GLY A 439 -26.89 -8.38 -13.54
N PRO A 440 -27.91 -8.12 -14.37
CA PRO A 440 -28.02 -8.76 -15.67
C PRO A 440 -26.77 -8.51 -16.54
N ILE A 441 -26.38 -9.52 -17.31
CA ILE A 441 -25.26 -9.45 -18.23
C ILE A 441 -25.72 -9.88 -19.62
N ASP A 442 -25.58 -8.99 -20.59
CA ASP A 442 -25.83 -9.28 -22.00
C ASP A 442 -24.54 -9.60 -22.72
N VAL A 443 -24.57 -10.61 -23.59
CA VAL A 443 -23.47 -10.96 -24.47
C VAL A 443 -23.87 -10.65 -25.90
N TYR A 444 -23.12 -9.76 -26.53
CA TYR A 444 -23.26 -9.41 -27.94
C TYR A 444 -22.12 -10.02 -28.75
N GLU A 445 -22.43 -10.57 -29.91
CA GLU A 445 -21.45 -10.91 -30.93
C GLU A 445 -21.23 -9.70 -31.86
N VAL A 446 -19.96 -9.42 -32.18
CA VAL A 446 -19.60 -8.32 -33.07
C VAL A 446 -19.72 -8.77 -34.53
N ILE A 447 -20.74 -8.25 -35.21
CA ILE A 447 -21.07 -8.58 -36.61
C ILE A 447 -20.79 -7.42 -37.58
N ALA A 448 -20.34 -6.27 -37.08
CA ALA A 448 -19.95 -5.13 -37.91
C ALA A 448 -18.82 -5.47 -38.90
N SER A 449 -18.74 -4.70 -39.98
CA SER A 449 -17.56 -4.66 -40.84
C SER A 449 -16.38 -4.00 -40.10
N PRO A 450 -15.14 -4.49 -40.25
CA PRO A 450 -13.99 -3.94 -39.56
C PRO A 450 -13.71 -2.49 -39.99
N ILE A 451 -13.48 -1.61 -39.02
CA ILE A 451 -13.12 -0.21 -39.22
C ILE A 451 -11.78 0.03 -38.52
N GLU A 452 -10.79 0.52 -39.26
CA GLU A 452 -9.50 0.89 -38.68
C GLU A 452 -9.63 2.16 -37.82
N PRO A 453 -9.07 2.18 -36.59
CA PRO A 453 -9.17 3.35 -35.73
C PRO A 453 -8.29 4.50 -36.24
N GLU A 454 -8.88 5.69 -36.39
CA GLU A 454 -8.14 6.92 -36.69
C GLU A 454 -7.47 7.42 -35.41
N VAL A 455 -6.21 7.05 -35.19
CA VAL A 455 -5.42 7.59 -34.07
C VAL A 455 -4.45 8.62 -34.66
N LYS A 456 -4.63 9.90 -34.32
CA LYS A 456 -3.61 10.93 -34.59
C LYS A 456 -2.32 10.50 -33.87
N LYS A 457 -1.24 10.33 -34.65
CA LYS A 457 0.09 9.96 -34.16
C LYS A 457 0.64 10.98 -33.17
#